data_AF-A0AAD6U4Q6-F1
#
_entry.id   AF-A0AAD6U4Q6-F1
#
_cell.length_a   1.000
_cell.length_b   1.000
_cell.length_c   1.000
_cell.angle_alpha   90.00
_cell.angle_beta   90.00
_cell.angle_gamma   90.00
#
_symmetry.space_group_name_H-M   'P 1'
#
loop_
_entity.id
_entity.type
_entity.pdbx_description
1 polymer ?
#
loop_
_entity_poly.entity_id
_entity_poly.type
_entity_poly.pdbx_seq_one_letter_code
_entity_poly.pdbx_strand_id
1 'polypeptide(L)'
;MSQPPKYETKGMPFRKLGASGLRVPLLSLGGWLTLGGSVKGDPVKEIIQTAFENGINMFDTAEAYAKGESELEMGRVIKELGYRRTDLVITTKIFWGLRDGPNDSGLSRKHIIEGTQESLERLQMTYVDVLFAHRYDNTVPMEEIVRAFNYVIEKGWAFYWGTSEWSAEEIEEAHHVATRLNLIAPIAEQLQHNMFHRERPEKEYAPLYKKYGYGTTVWSPLASGLLTGKYNDGIPKDSRFAREAMFKGREAQLKTEKGLAEIAKVKELTKIAESLDSTPTALALAWLAKNPNTSTIILGVTSAAQLVQNFEALKILPKITDDHMAQIEKILANKPEAAPTYGRPILDVYGRL
;
A
#
# COMPACT_ATOMS: atom_id res chain seq x y z
N MET A 1 8.82 -22.64 27.21
CA MET A 1 8.36 -21.58 26.29
C MET A 1 7.02 -22.01 25.74
N SER A 2 5.98 -21.19 25.84
CA SER A 2 4.66 -21.49 25.24
C SER A 2 4.81 -21.65 23.73
N GLN A 3 3.99 -22.51 23.10
CA GLN A 3 3.98 -22.59 21.64
C GLN A 3 3.61 -21.22 21.04
N PRO A 4 4.26 -20.82 19.92
CA PRO A 4 3.91 -19.58 19.27
C PRO A 4 2.45 -19.63 18.81
N PRO A 5 1.71 -18.51 18.84
CA PRO A 5 0.32 -18.49 18.40
C PRO A 5 0.25 -18.91 16.93
N LYS A 6 -0.66 -19.83 16.64
CA LYS A 6 -0.87 -20.35 15.28
C LYS A 6 -1.60 -19.30 14.45
N TYR A 7 -1.07 -18.99 13.26
CA TYR A 7 -1.77 -18.15 12.31
C TYR A 7 -3.04 -18.81 11.75
N GLU A 8 -4.11 -18.04 11.65
CA GLU A 8 -5.38 -18.43 11.04
C GLU A 8 -5.90 -17.28 10.18
N THR A 9 -6.50 -17.59 9.02
CA THR A 9 -6.95 -16.56 8.08
C THR A 9 -8.22 -15.83 8.53
N LYS A 10 -9.03 -16.42 9.42
CA LYS A 10 -10.25 -15.80 9.99
C LYS A 10 -11.22 -15.22 8.94
N GLY A 11 -11.25 -15.80 7.74
CA GLY A 11 -12.08 -15.31 6.63
C GLY A 11 -11.49 -14.12 5.86
N MET A 12 -10.29 -13.64 6.21
CA MET A 12 -9.52 -12.69 5.41
C MET A 12 -9.26 -13.29 4.01
N PRO A 13 -9.69 -12.63 2.92
CA PRO A 13 -9.36 -13.08 1.58
C PRO A 13 -7.86 -12.94 1.31
N PHE A 14 -7.28 -13.91 0.61
CA PHE A 14 -5.89 -13.89 0.18
C PHE A 14 -5.80 -13.77 -1.35
N ARG A 15 -4.85 -12.97 -1.82
CA ARG A 15 -4.54 -12.80 -3.25
C ARG A 15 -3.06 -13.08 -3.49
N LYS A 16 -2.68 -13.34 -4.74
CA LYS A 16 -1.25 -13.32 -5.10
C LYS A 16 -0.77 -11.88 -5.12
N LEU A 17 0.49 -11.65 -4.74
CA LEU A 17 1.15 -10.38 -4.98
C LEU A 17 1.66 -10.37 -6.43
N GLY A 18 0.84 -9.83 -7.32
CA GLY A 18 1.05 -9.90 -8.77
C GLY A 18 1.12 -11.33 -9.28
N ALA A 19 2.03 -11.59 -10.22
CA ALA A 19 2.24 -12.93 -10.78
C ALA A 19 3.09 -13.85 -9.88
N SER A 20 3.59 -13.37 -8.74
CA SER A 20 4.44 -14.16 -7.84
C SER A 20 3.69 -15.30 -7.14
N GLY A 21 4.45 -16.20 -6.51
CA GLY A 21 3.89 -17.24 -5.64
C GLY A 21 3.47 -16.75 -4.25
N LEU A 22 3.85 -15.51 -3.87
CA LEU A 22 3.56 -14.94 -2.57
C LEU A 22 2.07 -14.62 -2.46
N ARG A 23 1.43 -15.14 -1.39
CA ARG A 23 0.03 -14.82 -1.07
C ARG A 23 -0.01 -13.78 0.04
N VAL A 24 -0.77 -12.71 -0.19
CA VAL A 24 -0.94 -11.60 0.74
C VAL A 24 -2.42 -11.45 1.12
N PRO A 25 -2.71 -10.98 2.34
CA PRO A 25 -4.08 -10.70 2.75
C PRO A 25 -4.59 -9.48 1.99
N LEU A 26 -5.88 -9.46 1.70
CA LEU A 26 -6.52 -8.34 1.01
C LEU A 26 -6.35 -7.00 1.76
N LEU A 27 -6.27 -7.06 3.09
CA LEU A 27 -5.96 -5.92 3.95
C LEU A 27 -4.62 -6.18 4.63
N SER A 28 -3.72 -5.21 4.61
CA SER A 28 -2.43 -5.22 5.32
C SER A 28 -2.34 -4.04 6.28
N LEU A 29 -1.33 -4.02 7.15
CA LEU A 29 -1.13 -2.95 8.12
C LEU A 29 0.18 -2.18 7.82
N GLY A 30 0.10 -0.86 7.70
CA GLY A 30 1.24 0.03 7.47
C GLY A 30 1.63 0.86 8.70
N GLY A 31 2.92 1.12 8.85
CA GLY A 31 3.50 1.89 9.96
C GLY A 31 3.57 3.41 9.77
N TRP A 32 3.33 3.92 8.55
CA TRP A 32 3.56 5.33 8.23
C TRP A 32 2.77 6.30 9.12
N LEU A 33 3.48 7.25 9.74
CA LEU A 33 3.00 8.24 10.74
C LEU A 33 2.50 7.65 12.07
N THR A 34 2.15 6.37 12.12
CA THR A 34 1.48 5.75 13.26
C THR A 34 2.45 4.95 14.11
N LEU A 35 2.80 3.73 13.70
CA LEU A 35 3.61 2.81 14.49
C LEU A 35 5.05 3.33 14.57
N GLY A 36 5.52 3.63 15.78
CA GLY A 36 6.81 4.30 16.02
C GLY A 36 6.78 5.82 15.82
N GLY A 37 5.68 6.37 15.30
CA GLY A 37 5.42 7.80 15.17
C GLY A 37 4.46 8.30 16.24
N SER A 38 3.22 8.55 15.84
CA SER A 38 2.14 9.00 16.73
C SER A 38 1.61 7.95 17.70
N VAL A 39 1.96 6.67 17.49
CA VAL A 39 1.61 5.52 18.35
C VAL A 39 2.90 4.79 18.72
N LYS A 40 3.16 4.63 20.02
CA LYS A 40 4.37 3.97 20.55
C LYS A 40 4.01 3.08 21.75
N GLY A 41 4.80 2.04 21.99
CA GLY A 41 4.67 1.17 23.16
C GLY A 41 3.55 0.13 23.03
N ASP A 42 2.85 -0.15 24.12
CA ASP A 42 1.79 -1.16 24.17
C ASP A 42 0.65 -0.96 23.15
N PRO A 43 0.22 0.28 22.82
CA PRO A 43 -0.76 0.48 21.74
C PRO A 43 -0.31 -0.06 20.37
N VAL A 44 0.99 -0.06 20.05
CA VAL A 44 1.50 -0.69 18.81
C VAL A 44 1.29 -2.21 18.87
N LYS A 45 1.55 -2.80 20.03
CA LYS A 45 1.34 -4.23 20.29
C LYS A 45 -0.11 -4.62 20.11
N GLU A 46 -1.03 -3.87 20.71
CA GLU A 46 -2.47 -4.10 20.57
C GLU A 46 -2.93 -4.06 19.11
N ILE A 47 -2.44 -3.10 18.31
CA ILE A 47 -2.79 -2.96 16.90
C ILE A 47 -2.27 -4.16 16.09
N ILE A 48 -0.98 -4.50 16.21
CA ILE A 48 -0.37 -5.62 15.48
C ILE A 48 -1.03 -6.95 15.89
N GLN A 49 -1.29 -7.13 17.19
CA GLN A 49 -1.99 -8.30 17.70
C GLN A 49 -3.39 -8.43 17.11
N THR A 50 -4.17 -7.34 17.15
CA THR A 50 -5.52 -7.30 16.57
C THR A 50 -5.50 -7.59 15.07
N ALA A 51 -4.51 -7.10 14.34
CA ALA A 51 -4.34 -7.38 12.91
C ALA A 51 -4.16 -8.88 12.66
N PHE A 52 -3.20 -9.50 13.37
CA PHE A 52 -2.88 -10.92 13.24
C PHE A 52 -4.06 -11.82 13.64
N GLU A 53 -4.73 -11.51 14.74
CA GLU A 53 -5.91 -12.24 15.23
C GLU A 53 -7.13 -12.14 14.30
N ASN A 54 -7.12 -11.23 13.32
CA ASN A 54 -8.16 -11.07 12.30
C ASN A 54 -7.66 -11.42 10.89
N GLY A 55 -6.58 -12.19 10.79
CA GLY A 55 -6.10 -12.75 9.53
C GLY A 55 -5.17 -11.85 8.71
N ILE A 56 -4.82 -10.65 9.17
CA ILE A 56 -3.73 -9.87 8.56
C ILE A 56 -2.39 -10.47 8.98
N ASN A 57 -1.60 -10.93 8.02
CA ASN A 57 -0.21 -11.33 8.28
C ASN A 57 0.83 -10.48 7.53
N MET A 58 0.39 -9.43 6.82
CA MET A 58 1.27 -8.53 6.08
C MET A 58 1.44 -7.20 6.80
N PHE A 59 2.69 -6.84 7.07
CA PHE A 59 3.08 -5.62 7.80
C PHE A 59 4.10 -4.83 7.00
N ASP A 60 3.79 -3.56 6.75
CA ASP A 60 4.56 -2.66 5.90
C ASP A 60 5.17 -1.50 6.70
N THR A 61 6.46 -1.25 6.49
CA THR A 61 7.24 -0.17 7.11
C THR A 61 8.23 0.42 6.10
N ALA A 62 9.10 1.34 6.51
CA ALA A 62 10.22 1.86 5.72
C ALA A 62 11.31 2.40 6.64
N GLU A 63 12.56 2.42 6.16
CA GLU A 63 13.71 2.94 6.95
C GLU A 63 13.46 4.36 7.49
N ALA A 64 12.80 5.20 6.68
CA ALA A 64 12.56 6.60 6.98
C ALA A 64 11.41 6.83 7.97
N TYR A 65 10.52 5.84 8.17
CA TYR A 65 9.31 6.04 8.94
C TYR A 65 9.62 6.32 10.40
N ALA A 66 9.25 7.53 10.83
CA ALA A 66 9.57 8.05 12.16
C ALA A 66 11.06 7.93 12.51
N LYS A 67 11.95 8.13 11.53
CA LYS A 67 13.41 8.02 11.68
C LYS A 67 13.85 6.64 12.19
N GLY A 68 13.30 5.57 11.60
CA GLY A 68 13.61 4.17 11.96
C GLY A 68 12.79 3.59 13.13
N GLU A 69 12.08 4.42 13.88
CA GLU A 69 11.28 3.99 15.04
C GLU A 69 10.16 3.02 14.64
N SER A 70 9.63 3.13 13.41
CA SER A 70 8.60 2.21 12.93
C SER A 70 9.12 0.78 12.80
N GLU A 71 10.34 0.61 12.30
CA GLU A 71 11.02 -0.69 12.20
C GLU A 71 11.36 -1.26 13.58
N LEU A 72 11.86 -0.40 14.49
CA LEU A 72 12.17 -0.78 15.87
C LEU A 72 10.93 -1.29 16.62
N GLU A 73 9.84 -0.53 16.57
CA GLU A 73 8.58 -0.90 17.24
C GLU A 73 7.96 -2.17 16.64
N MET A 74 7.94 -2.28 15.31
CA MET A 74 7.40 -3.46 14.63
C MET A 74 8.22 -4.72 14.97
N GLY A 75 9.55 -4.63 14.92
CA GLY A 75 10.45 -5.72 15.29
C GLY A 75 10.31 -6.14 16.75
N ARG A 76 10.28 -5.16 17.67
CA ARG A 76 10.04 -5.39 19.12
C ARG A 76 8.74 -6.14 19.34
N VAL A 77 7.63 -5.64 18.77
CA VAL A 77 6.29 -6.21 18.99
C VAL A 77 6.15 -7.61 18.41
N ILE A 78 6.65 -7.86 17.19
CA ILE A 78 6.60 -9.19 16.58
C ILE A 78 7.35 -10.21 17.46
N LYS A 79 8.51 -9.82 18.00
CA LYS A 79 9.32 -10.63 18.91
C LYS A 79 8.60 -10.88 20.24
N GLU A 80 8.01 -9.85 20.84
CA GLU A 80 7.25 -9.98 22.09
C GLU A 80 6.00 -10.86 21.96
N LEU A 81 5.30 -10.77 20.83
CA LEU A 81 4.12 -11.60 20.54
C LEU A 81 4.51 -13.05 20.18
N GLY A 82 5.79 -13.32 19.95
CA GLY A 82 6.29 -14.65 19.66
C GLY A 82 5.77 -15.22 18.35
N TYR A 83 5.44 -14.37 17.37
CA TYR A 83 4.92 -14.81 16.07
C TYR A 83 5.99 -15.57 15.29
N ARG A 84 5.59 -16.68 14.66
CA ARG A 84 6.50 -17.41 13.78
C ARG A 84 6.80 -16.56 12.56
N ARG A 85 8.07 -16.32 12.26
CA ARG A 85 8.48 -15.53 11.10
C ARG A 85 7.89 -16.04 9.78
N THR A 86 7.70 -17.35 9.64
CA THR A 86 7.12 -18.01 8.46
C THR A 86 5.62 -17.76 8.28
N ASP A 87 4.92 -17.29 9.31
CA ASP A 87 3.51 -16.92 9.20
C ASP A 87 3.33 -15.48 8.71
N LEU A 88 4.39 -14.67 8.70
CA LEU A 88 4.37 -13.24 8.44
C LEU A 88 4.88 -12.90 7.04
N VAL A 89 4.33 -11.84 6.47
CA VAL A 89 4.84 -11.14 5.29
C VAL A 89 5.29 -9.75 5.73
N ILE A 90 6.59 -9.50 5.80
CA ILE A 90 7.16 -8.23 6.22
C ILE A 90 7.69 -7.48 5.01
N THR A 91 7.31 -6.21 4.86
CA THR A 91 7.82 -5.35 3.80
C THR A 91 8.46 -4.10 4.39
N THR A 92 9.62 -3.73 3.85
CA THR A 92 10.25 -2.42 4.12
C THR A 92 10.64 -1.75 2.81
N LYS A 93 11.06 -0.48 2.89
CA LYS A 93 11.39 0.34 1.74
C LYS A 93 12.66 1.12 1.97
N ILE A 94 13.47 1.23 0.92
CA ILE A 94 14.74 1.92 0.92
C ILE A 94 14.68 3.09 -0.05
N PHE A 95 15.07 4.27 0.45
CA PHE A 95 15.42 5.46 -0.31
C PHE A 95 15.99 6.55 0.61
N TRP A 96 15.36 6.84 1.75
CA TRP A 96 15.79 7.91 2.66
C TRP A 96 16.35 7.32 3.95
N GLY A 97 17.66 7.10 3.98
CA GLY A 97 18.35 6.60 5.16
C GLY A 97 18.36 7.58 6.33
N LEU A 98 18.89 7.11 7.45
CA LEU A 98 18.91 7.85 8.73
C LEU A 98 20.25 8.55 9.01
N ARG A 99 21.20 8.41 8.08
CA ARG A 99 22.55 8.96 8.17
C ARG A 99 22.62 10.26 7.32
N ASP A 100 23.62 11.11 7.57
CA ASP A 100 23.68 12.49 7.05
C ASP A 100 24.69 12.72 5.89
N GLY A 101 25.19 11.66 5.29
CA GLY A 101 26.19 11.65 4.23
C GLY A 101 25.62 11.56 2.81
N PRO A 102 26.47 11.81 1.78
CA PRO A 102 26.04 11.86 0.37
C PRO A 102 25.58 10.52 -0.21
N ASN A 103 25.84 9.41 0.49
CA ASN A 103 25.49 8.05 0.08
C ASN A 103 24.42 7.42 0.99
N ASP A 104 23.75 8.24 1.80
CA ASP A 104 22.82 7.79 2.83
C ASP A 104 21.36 7.88 2.39
N SER A 105 21.15 8.15 1.10
CA SER A 105 19.84 8.17 0.45
C SER A 105 19.99 7.78 -1.03
N GLY A 106 18.87 7.57 -1.72
CA GLY A 106 18.79 7.17 -3.12
C GLY A 106 18.73 5.65 -3.31
N LEU A 107 18.93 5.22 -4.54
CA LEU A 107 18.92 3.81 -4.94
C LEU A 107 20.27 3.34 -5.47
N SER A 108 21.35 3.98 -5.05
CA SER A 108 22.69 3.48 -5.31
C SER A 108 22.86 2.08 -4.71
N ARG A 109 23.71 1.26 -5.30
CA ARG A 109 24.03 -0.07 -4.78
C ARG A 109 24.49 -0.01 -3.32
N LYS A 110 25.25 1.03 -2.97
CA LYS A 110 25.72 1.27 -1.59
C LYS A 110 24.55 1.46 -0.63
N HIS A 111 23.62 2.38 -0.94
CA HIS A 111 22.49 2.67 -0.05
C HIS A 111 21.50 1.50 0.02
N ILE A 112 21.20 0.86 -1.10
CA ILE A 112 20.31 -0.32 -1.11
C ILE A 112 20.85 -1.41 -0.18
N ILE A 113 22.14 -1.72 -0.25
CA ILE A 113 22.76 -2.76 0.59
C ILE A 113 22.80 -2.33 2.06
N GLU A 114 23.37 -1.16 2.35
CA GLU A 114 23.57 -0.70 3.73
C GLU A 114 22.24 -0.39 4.42
N GLY A 115 21.34 0.33 3.75
CA GLY A 115 19.99 0.62 4.26
C GLY A 115 19.17 -0.64 4.52
N THR A 116 19.32 -1.69 3.68
CA THR A 116 18.66 -2.98 3.95
C THR A 116 19.21 -3.64 5.21
N GLN A 117 20.54 -3.69 5.38
CA GLN A 117 21.15 -4.30 6.57
C GLN A 117 20.75 -3.56 7.85
N GLU A 118 20.76 -2.23 7.83
CA GLU A 118 20.34 -1.41 8.96
C GLU A 118 18.84 -1.58 9.26
N SER A 119 18.00 -1.71 8.23
CA SER A 119 16.56 -1.99 8.39
C SER A 119 16.31 -3.35 9.04
N LEU A 120 17.05 -4.38 8.61
CA LEU A 120 16.98 -5.72 9.19
C LEU A 120 17.43 -5.74 10.66
N GLU A 121 18.48 -4.98 11.00
CA GLU A 121 18.92 -4.81 12.38
C GLU A 121 17.82 -4.18 13.25
N ARG A 122 17.22 -3.06 12.81
CA ARG A 122 16.11 -2.41 13.53
C ARG A 122 14.90 -3.33 13.67
N LEU A 123 14.54 -4.07 12.62
CA LEU A 123 13.46 -5.06 12.63
C LEU A 123 13.77 -6.28 13.49
N GLN A 124 15.03 -6.51 13.88
CA GLN A 124 15.50 -7.73 14.53
C GLN A 124 15.17 -8.99 13.71
N MET A 125 15.36 -8.91 12.39
CA MET A 125 15.08 -9.98 11.43
C MET A 125 16.29 -10.26 10.54
N THR A 126 16.34 -11.45 9.96
CA THR A 126 17.38 -11.81 8.97
C THR A 126 16.95 -11.54 7.54
N TYR A 127 15.64 -11.39 7.30
CA TYR A 127 15.08 -11.09 5.99
C TYR A 127 13.72 -10.38 6.07
N VAL A 128 13.40 -9.60 5.04
CA VAL A 128 12.04 -9.16 4.71
C VAL A 128 11.49 -9.99 3.55
N ASP A 129 10.16 -10.08 3.43
CA ASP A 129 9.55 -10.81 2.30
C ASP A 129 9.65 -9.99 1.01
N VAL A 130 9.38 -8.68 1.08
CA VAL A 130 9.52 -7.76 -0.06
C VAL A 130 10.27 -6.51 0.35
N LEU A 131 11.34 -6.19 -0.38
CA LEU A 131 12.04 -4.91 -0.26
C LEU A 131 11.59 -3.97 -1.39
N PHE A 132 11.00 -2.84 -1.05
CA PHE A 132 10.59 -1.85 -2.05
C PHE A 132 11.64 -0.76 -2.27
N ALA A 133 11.83 -0.36 -3.52
CA ALA A 133 12.38 0.96 -3.84
C ALA A 133 11.34 2.01 -3.44
N HIS A 134 11.61 2.82 -2.40
CA HIS A 134 10.59 3.71 -1.85
C HIS A 134 10.19 4.83 -2.83
N ARG A 135 11.11 5.27 -3.70
CA ARG A 135 10.85 6.20 -4.82
C ARG A 135 11.75 5.87 -5.99
N TYR A 136 11.44 6.39 -7.17
CA TYR A 136 12.36 6.34 -8.29
C TYR A 136 13.54 7.29 -8.07
N ASP A 137 14.73 6.88 -8.51
CA ASP A 137 15.96 7.67 -8.40
C ASP A 137 16.51 8.02 -9.77
N ASN A 138 16.27 9.26 -10.21
CA ASN A 138 16.76 9.77 -11.49
C ASN A 138 18.29 9.93 -11.55
N THR A 139 19.00 9.77 -10.43
CA THR A 139 20.45 9.96 -10.34
C THR A 139 21.24 8.65 -10.43
N VAL A 140 20.54 7.50 -10.43
CA VAL A 140 21.17 6.17 -10.43
C VAL A 140 20.72 5.40 -11.67
N PRO A 141 21.65 4.79 -12.44
CA PRO A 141 21.28 3.98 -13.59
C PRO A 141 20.40 2.79 -13.19
N MET A 142 19.33 2.52 -13.97
CA MET A 142 18.41 1.40 -13.72
C MET A 142 19.13 0.05 -13.58
N GLU A 143 20.18 -0.18 -14.36
CA GLU A 143 21.00 -1.39 -14.26
C GLU A 143 21.65 -1.56 -12.87
N GLU A 144 22.12 -0.48 -12.25
CA GLU A 144 22.67 -0.54 -10.90
C GLU A 144 21.58 -0.89 -9.88
N ILE A 145 20.40 -0.25 -10.00
CA ILE A 145 19.25 -0.48 -9.13
C ILE A 145 18.83 -1.95 -9.19
N VAL A 146 18.58 -2.49 -10.39
CA VAL A 146 18.15 -3.88 -10.59
C VAL A 146 19.20 -4.86 -10.06
N ARG A 147 20.50 -4.63 -10.32
CA ARG A 147 21.59 -5.47 -9.79
C ARG A 147 21.71 -5.41 -8.26
N ALA A 148 21.45 -4.26 -7.65
CA ALA A 148 21.50 -4.09 -6.21
C ALA A 148 20.38 -4.86 -5.51
N PHE A 149 19.12 -4.73 -5.97
CA PHE A 149 18.01 -5.50 -5.44
C PHE A 149 18.19 -7.02 -5.64
N ASN A 150 18.69 -7.44 -6.79
CA ASN A 150 18.99 -8.85 -7.02
C ASN A 150 20.08 -9.38 -6.08
N TYR A 151 21.13 -8.60 -5.82
CA TYR A 151 22.15 -8.97 -4.84
C TYR A 151 21.57 -9.13 -3.42
N VAL A 152 20.66 -8.24 -3.00
CA VAL A 152 19.97 -8.37 -1.71
C VAL A 152 19.18 -9.68 -1.63
N ILE A 153 18.52 -10.07 -2.73
CA ILE A 153 17.78 -11.34 -2.83
C ILE A 153 18.74 -12.55 -2.77
N GLU A 154 19.83 -12.52 -3.53
CA GLU A 154 20.86 -13.58 -3.53
C GLU A 154 21.50 -13.76 -2.15
N LYS A 155 21.62 -12.68 -1.36
CA LYS A 155 22.08 -12.72 0.02
C LYS A 155 21.06 -13.29 1.01
N GLY A 156 19.81 -13.47 0.58
CA GLY A 156 18.72 -13.94 1.42
C GLY A 156 18.20 -12.87 2.40
N TRP A 157 18.50 -11.59 2.16
CA TRP A 157 18.02 -10.46 2.97
C TRP A 157 16.61 -10.00 2.57
N ALA A 158 16.20 -10.31 1.35
CA ALA A 158 14.83 -10.20 0.89
C ALA A 158 14.46 -11.42 0.03
N PHE A 159 13.18 -11.80 -0.03
CA PHE A 159 12.74 -12.84 -0.98
C PHE A 159 12.34 -12.26 -2.34
N TYR A 160 11.74 -11.07 -2.32
CA TYR A 160 11.30 -10.36 -3.51
C TYR A 160 11.67 -8.88 -3.40
N TRP A 161 11.55 -8.16 -4.52
CA TRP A 161 11.60 -6.71 -4.52
C TRP A 161 10.45 -6.11 -5.32
N GLY A 162 10.16 -4.84 -5.06
CA GLY A 162 9.10 -4.09 -5.72
C GLY A 162 9.45 -2.61 -5.85
N THR A 163 8.58 -1.86 -6.50
CA THR A 163 8.71 -0.42 -6.73
C THR A 163 7.66 0.36 -5.93
N SER A 164 7.86 1.66 -5.72
CA SER A 164 6.88 2.52 -5.04
C SER A 164 6.89 3.93 -5.59
N GLU A 165 5.74 4.38 -6.08
CA GLU A 165 5.52 5.62 -6.82
C GLU A 165 6.39 5.75 -8.08
N TRP A 166 6.62 4.64 -8.78
CA TRP A 166 7.32 4.64 -10.08
C TRP A 166 6.34 4.82 -11.23
N SER A 167 6.75 5.40 -12.35
CA SER A 167 5.93 5.45 -13.57
C SER A 167 5.86 4.08 -14.26
N ALA A 168 4.90 3.90 -15.17
CA ALA A 168 4.82 2.68 -15.97
C ALA A 168 6.08 2.47 -16.84
N GLU A 169 6.67 3.57 -17.30
CA GLU A 169 7.90 3.58 -18.08
C GLU A 169 9.10 3.09 -17.26
N GLU A 170 9.27 3.60 -16.04
CA GLU A 170 10.36 3.19 -15.13
C GLU A 170 10.24 1.71 -14.75
N ILE A 171 9.01 1.23 -14.50
CA ILE A 171 8.78 -0.20 -14.20
C ILE A 171 9.07 -1.06 -15.44
N GLU A 172 8.66 -0.63 -16.63
CA GLU A 172 8.96 -1.32 -17.87
C GLU A 172 10.48 -1.39 -18.13
N GLU A 173 11.21 -0.31 -17.86
CA GLU A 173 12.67 -0.27 -17.95
C GLU A 173 13.32 -1.27 -16.98
N ALA A 174 12.85 -1.32 -15.72
CA ALA A 174 13.33 -2.30 -14.74
C ALA A 174 13.11 -3.75 -15.21
N HIS A 175 11.92 -4.05 -15.74
CA HIS A 175 11.61 -5.35 -16.34
C HIS A 175 12.50 -5.67 -17.55
N HIS A 176 12.74 -4.69 -18.42
CA HIS A 176 13.59 -4.84 -19.58
C HIS A 176 15.05 -5.15 -19.18
N VAL A 177 15.60 -4.37 -18.25
CA VAL A 177 16.95 -4.56 -17.72
C VAL A 177 17.08 -5.92 -17.02
N ALA A 178 16.12 -6.29 -16.18
CA ALA A 178 16.10 -7.59 -15.51
C ALA A 178 16.10 -8.73 -16.54
N THR A 179 15.24 -8.66 -17.55
CA THR A 179 15.16 -9.67 -18.62
C THR A 179 16.48 -9.76 -19.40
N ARG A 180 17.04 -8.62 -19.83
CA ARG A 180 18.30 -8.54 -20.57
C ARG A 180 19.47 -9.15 -19.82
N LEU A 181 19.47 -9.02 -18.49
CA LEU A 181 20.56 -9.48 -17.61
C LEU A 181 20.28 -10.83 -16.96
N ASN A 182 19.15 -11.47 -17.27
CA ASN A 182 18.67 -12.69 -16.62
C ASN A 182 18.61 -12.56 -15.08
N LEU A 183 18.07 -11.43 -14.63
CA LEU A 183 17.85 -11.07 -13.22
C LEU A 183 16.35 -11.07 -12.89
N ILE A 184 16.05 -11.04 -11.59
CA ILE A 184 14.69 -10.96 -11.04
C ILE A 184 14.15 -9.54 -11.22
N ALA A 185 13.03 -9.42 -11.92
CA ALA A 185 12.26 -8.17 -12.08
C ALA A 185 11.43 -7.87 -10.81
N PRO A 186 10.99 -6.61 -10.59
CA PRO A 186 10.14 -6.31 -9.45
C PRO A 186 8.80 -7.06 -9.58
N ILE A 187 8.15 -7.39 -8.47
CA ILE A 187 6.92 -8.21 -8.49
C ILE A 187 5.63 -7.41 -8.27
N ALA A 188 5.76 -6.20 -7.72
CA ALA A 188 4.64 -5.36 -7.36
C ALA A 188 5.04 -3.89 -7.24
N GLU A 189 4.05 -3.04 -7.39
CA GLU A 189 4.15 -1.60 -7.18
C GLU A 189 3.33 -1.16 -5.97
N GLN A 190 3.96 -0.39 -5.10
CA GLN A 190 3.32 0.24 -3.95
C GLN A 190 2.93 1.69 -4.27
N LEU A 191 1.65 1.87 -4.63
CA LEU A 191 1.11 3.10 -5.21
C LEU A 191 -0.01 3.73 -4.40
N GLN A 192 -0.27 5.02 -4.64
CA GLN A 192 -1.47 5.69 -4.16
C GLN A 192 -2.68 5.26 -5.01
N HIS A 193 -3.72 4.71 -4.37
CA HIS A 193 -5.01 4.51 -5.03
C HIS A 193 -6.12 4.76 -4.04
N ASN A 194 -7.04 5.62 -4.44
CA ASN A 194 -8.30 5.85 -3.76
C ASN A 194 -9.29 6.46 -4.75
N MET A 195 -10.52 6.67 -4.32
CA MET A 195 -11.59 7.22 -5.16
C MET A 195 -11.26 8.59 -5.79
N PHE A 196 -10.28 9.34 -5.27
CA PHE A 196 -9.83 10.63 -5.81
C PHE A 196 -8.47 10.58 -6.53
N HIS A 197 -7.80 9.43 -6.57
CA HIS A 197 -6.50 9.24 -7.21
C HIS A 197 -6.50 7.92 -7.99
N ARG A 198 -6.78 8.00 -9.30
CA ARG A 198 -7.14 6.84 -10.14
C ARG A 198 -6.33 6.71 -11.43
N GLU A 199 -5.80 7.80 -11.97
CA GLU A 199 -5.20 7.81 -13.32
C GLU A 199 -4.05 6.80 -13.47
N ARG A 200 -3.05 6.88 -12.60
CA ARG A 200 -1.92 5.95 -12.64
C ARG A 200 -2.34 4.47 -12.46
N PRO A 201 -3.04 4.10 -11.38
CA PRO A 201 -3.38 2.69 -11.15
C PRO A 201 -4.43 2.11 -12.10
N GLU A 202 -5.33 2.90 -12.70
CA GLU A 202 -6.40 2.38 -13.57
C GLU A 202 -6.14 2.59 -15.07
N LYS A 203 -5.23 3.51 -15.45
CA LYS A 203 -4.89 3.78 -16.86
C LYS A 203 -3.40 3.57 -17.15
N GLU A 204 -2.52 4.29 -16.47
CA GLU A 204 -1.07 4.25 -16.75
C GLU A 204 -0.50 2.83 -16.63
N TYR A 205 -0.90 2.08 -15.59
CA TYR A 205 -0.41 0.73 -15.32
C TYR A 205 -1.14 -0.39 -16.08
N ALA A 206 -2.16 -0.08 -16.88
CA ALA A 206 -2.90 -1.09 -17.64
C ALA A 206 -1.99 -2.03 -18.49
N PRO A 207 -0.93 -1.54 -19.16
CA PRO A 207 0.02 -2.41 -19.86
C PRO A 207 0.79 -3.36 -18.94
N LEU A 208 1.16 -2.92 -17.72
CA LEU A 208 1.92 -3.71 -16.76
C LEU A 208 1.08 -4.90 -16.26
N TYR A 209 -0.19 -4.67 -15.95
CA TYR A 209 -1.12 -5.75 -15.55
C TYR A 209 -1.26 -6.79 -16.65
N LYS A 210 -1.43 -6.33 -17.90
CA LYS A 210 -1.58 -7.22 -19.06
C LYS A 210 -0.31 -8.02 -19.36
N LYS A 211 0.86 -7.39 -19.29
CA LYS A 211 2.13 -7.98 -19.72
C LYS A 211 2.78 -8.86 -18.66
N TYR A 212 2.73 -8.43 -17.40
CA TYR A 212 3.46 -9.07 -16.31
C TYR A 212 2.55 -9.69 -15.24
N GLY A 213 1.22 -9.51 -15.33
CA GLY A 213 0.33 -9.85 -14.23
C GLY A 213 0.68 -9.07 -12.96
N TYR A 214 1.17 -7.83 -13.13
CA TYR A 214 1.74 -7.03 -12.06
C TYR A 214 0.70 -6.74 -10.96
N GLY A 215 1.12 -6.81 -9.70
CA GLY A 215 0.23 -6.61 -8.55
C GLY A 215 0.45 -5.27 -7.89
N THR A 216 -0.58 -4.75 -7.22
CA THR A 216 -0.46 -3.49 -6.48
C THR A 216 -0.63 -3.69 -4.98
N THR A 217 0.19 -2.97 -4.20
CA THR A 217 -0.01 -2.76 -2.77
C THR A 217 -0.45 -1.32 -2.57
N VAL A 218 -1.73 -1.11 -2.25
CA VAL A 218 -2.32 0.24 -2.26
C VAL A 218 -2.07 0.96 -0.94
N TRP A 219 -1.51 2.18 -0.99
CA TRP A 219 -1.42 3.08 0.17
C TRP A 219 -2.37 4.29 0.05
N SER A 220 -2.61 4.95 1.19
CA SER A 220 -3.62 6.01 1.35
C SER A 220 -5.00 5.68 0.75
N PRO A 221 -5.58 4.51 1.05
CA PRO A 221 -6.87 4.11 0.47
C PRO A 221 -8.03 5.04 0.88
N LEU A 222 -7.88 5.73 2.00
CA LEU A 222 -8.88 6.65 2.54
C LEU A 222 -8.59 8.12 2.23
N ALA A 223 -7.68 8.42 1.29
CA ALA A 223 -7.24 9.78 0.95
C ALA A 223 -6.87 10.60 2.19
N SER A 224 -5.95 10.06 3.01
CA SER A 224 -5.53 10.62 4.30
C SER A 224 -6.65 10.85 5.32
N GLY A 225 -7.76 10.11 5.18
CA GLY A 225 -8.93 10.16 6.05
C GLY A 225 -10.12 10.93 5.48
N LEU A 226 -9.99 11.56 4.31
CA LEU A 226 -11.10 12.28 3.67
C LEU A 226 -12.30 11.37 3.43
N LEU A 227 -12.05 10.15 2.94
CA LEU A 227 -13.09 9.18 2.60
C LEU A 227 -13.79 8.54 3.80
N THR A 228 -13.44 8.91 5.04
CA THR A 228 -14.18 8.43 6.22
C THR A 228 -15.39 9.32 6.56
N GLY A 229 -15.60 10.43 5.85
CA GLY A 229 -16.63 11.41 6.15
C GLY A 229 -16.36 12.30 7.36
N LYS A 230 -15.23 12.12 8.08
CA LYS A 230 -14.94 12.89 9.31
C LYS A 230 -14.73 14.39 9.08
N TYR A 231 -14.55 14.78 7.82
CA TYR A 231 -14.33 16.17 7.40
C TYR A 231 -15.59 16.83 6.81
N ASN A 232 -16.73 16.15 6.83
CA ASN A 232 -17.97 16.60 6.21
C ASN A 232 -18.50 17.93 6.79
N ASP A 233 -18.19 18.20 8.06
CA ASP A 233 -18.69 19.34 8.82
C ASP A 233 -17.56 20.22 9.36
N GLY A 234 -16.37 20.14 8.74
CA GLY A 234 -15.17 20.89 9.12
C GLY A 234 -14.01 19.97 9.52
N ILE A 235 -12.89 20.57 9.95
CA ILE A 235 -11.66 19.83 10.28
C ILE A 235 -11.63 19.54 11.78
N PRO A 236 -11.74 18.27 12.23
CA PRO A 236 -11.65 17.95 13.65
C PRO A 236 -10.25 18.26 14.21
N LYS A 237 -10.19 18.75 15.44
CA LYS A 237 -8.94 19.22 16.09
C LYS A 237 -7.89 18.12 16.26
N ASP A 238 -8.33 16.89 16.49
CA ASP A 238 -7.51 15.69 16.68
C ASP A 238 -7.23 14.95 15.36
N SER A 239 -7.74 15.46 14.23
CA SER A 239 -7.56 14.83 12.93
C SER A 239 -6.15 15.00 12.38
N ARG A 240 -5.78 14.13 11.44
CA ARG A 240 -4.48 14.14 10.76
C ARG A 240 -4.19 15.48 10.07
N PHE A 241 -5.20 16.09 9.44
CA PHE A 241 -5.07 17.40 8.77
C PHE A 241 -4.83 18.55 9.76
N ALA A 242 -5.30 18.45 11.00
CA ALA A 242 -5.04 19.46 12.02
C ALA A 242 -3.65 19.30 12.67
N ARG A 243 -3.23 18.06 12.93
CA ARG A 243 -2.03 17.73 13.72
C ARG A 243 -0.73 17.78 12.95
N GLU A 244 -0.70 17.29 11.72
CA GLU A 244 0.55 17.06 10.99
C GLU A 244 0.85 18.23 10.06
N ALA A 245 2.03 18.85 10.23
CA ALA A 245 2.44 20.03 9.47
C ALA A 245 2.42 19.81 7.94
N MET A 246 2.78 18.59 7.50
CA MET A 246 2.77 18.21 6.09
C MET A 246 1.39 18.28 5.41
N PHE A 247 0.29 18.27 6.18
CA PHE A 247 -1.08 18.37 5.65
C PHE A 247 -1.66 19.78 5.67
N LYS A 248 -0.89 20.82 6.03
CA LYS A 248 -1.39 22.21 6.02
C LYS A 248 -1.90 22.66 4.65
N GLY A 249 -1.21 22.26 3.57
CA GLY A 249 -1.68 22.51 2.20
C GLY A 249 -3.01 21.82 1.90
N ARG A 250 -3.21 20.59 2.40
CA ARG A 250 -4.46 19.85 2.22
C ARG A 250 -5.60 20.44 3.05
N GLU A 251 -5.33 20.86 4.29
CA GLU A 251 -6.26 21.62 5.12
C GLU A 251 -6.74 22.90 4.39
N ALA A 252 -5.82 23.67 3.79
CA ALA A 252 -6.17 24.85 3.03
C ALA A 252 -7.00 24.51 1.79
N GLN A 253 -6.65 23.42 1.08
CA GLN A 253 -7.36 22.96 -0.11
C GLN A 253 -8.82 22.59 0.19
N LEU A 254 -9.13 22.01 1.35
CA LEU A 254 -10.51 21.68 1.74
C LEU A 254 -11.43 22.90 1.83
N LYS A 255 -10.86 24.11 1.96
CA LYS A 255 -11.60 25.38 2.02
C LYS A 255 -11.85 26.00 0.64
N THR A 256 -11.28 25.43 -0.43
CA THR A 256 -11.47 25.86 -1.82
C THR A 256 -12.71 25.21 -2.44
N GLU A 257 -13.20 25.73 -3.56
CA GLU A 257 -14.32 25.13 -4.31
C GLU A 257 -14.06 23.66 -4.66
N LYS A 258 -12.82 23.33 -5.06
CA LYS A 258 -12.42 21.94 -5.34
C LYS A 258 -12.54 21.05 -4.10
N GLY A 259 -12.08 21.53 -2.95
CA GLY A 259 -12.17 20.81 -1.68
C GLY A 259 -13.62 20.60 -1.22
N LEU A 260 -14.45 21.63 -1.35
CA LEU A 260 -15.88 21.55 -1.05
C LEU A 260 -16.60 20.58 -1.99
N ALA A 261 -16.23 20.53 -3.28
CA ALA A 261 -16.74 19.56 -4.23
C ALA A 261 -16.33 18.11 -3.87
N GLU A 262 -15.08 17.90 -3.41
CA GLU A 262 -14.66 16.59 -2.89
C GLU A 262 -15.47 16.19 -1.65
N ILE A 263 -15.70 17.10 -0.70
CA ILE A 263 -16.53 16.85 0.48
C ILE A 263 -17.98 16.52 0.09
N ALA A 264 -18.56 17.24 -0.87
CA ALA A 264 -19.89 16.96 -1.38
C ALA A 264 -19.99 15.54 -1.97
N LYS A 265 -18.97 15.11 -2.73
CA LYS A 265 -18.88 13.72 -3.22
C LYS A 265 -18.81 12.72 -2.06
N VAL A 266 -18.02 12.99 -1.01
CA VAL A 266 -17.98 12.12 0.18
C VAL A 266 -19.35 12.02 0.84
N LYS A 267 -20.10 13.13 0.96
CA LYS A 267 -21.47 13.11 1.51
C LYS A 267 -22.42 12.23 0.68
N GLU A 268 -22.35 12.27 -0.64
CA GLU A 268 -23.15 11.39 -1.50
C GLU A 268 -22.71 9.91 -1.40
N LEU A 269 -21.40 9.65 -1.30
CA LEU A 269 -20.87 8.30 -1.07
C LEU A 269 -21.32 7.74 0.30
N THR A 270 -21.43 8.58 1.32
CA THR A 270 -21.97 8.18 2.62
C THR A 270 -23.38 7.63 2.50
N LYS A 271 -24.25 8.22 1.67
CA LYS A 271 -25.62 7.72 1.46
C LYS A 271 -25.64 6.30 0.87
N ILE A 272 -24.71 6.00 -0.05
CA ILE A 272 -24.55 4.64 -0.61
C ILE A 272 -24.06 3.67 0.47
N ALA A 273 -23.14 4.11 1.32
CA ALA A 273 -22.67 3.26 2.43
C ALA A 273 -23.79 2.98 3.43
N GLU A 274 -24.61 3.98 3.77
CA GLU A 274 -25.77 3.86 4.64
C GLU A 274 -26.83 2.91 4.07
N SER A 275 -27.08 2.93 2.75
CA SER A 275 -28.00 1.96 2.12
C SER A 275 -27.49 0.51 2.16
N LEU A 276 -26.22 0.31 2.50
CA LEU A 276 -25.59 -1.00 2.71
C LEU A 276 -25.41 -1.35 4.20
N ASP A 277 -26.04 -0.58 5.10
CA ASP A 277 -25.86 -0.66 6.55
C ASP A 277 -24.40 -0.54 6.98
N SER A 278 -23.66 0.40 6.36
CA SER A 278 -22.22 0.50 6.50
C SER A 278 -21.70 1.94 6.55
N THR A 279 -20.38 2.08 6.54
CA THR A 279 -19.68 3.37 6.67
C THR A 279 -18.99 3.76 5.35
N PRO A 280 -18.79 5.06 5.07
CA PRO A 280 -18.04 5.49 3.89
C PRO A 280 -16.59 4.95 3.89
N THR A 281 -16.00 4.74 5.07
CA THR A 281 -14.70 4.07 5.21
C THR A 281 -14.73 2.66 4.64
N ALA A 282 -15.71 1.84 5.06
CA ALA A 282 -15.88 0.48 4.58
C ALA A 282 -16.14 0.45 3.07
N LEU A 283 -17.00 1.36 2.57
CA LEU A 283 -17.30 1.49 1.15
C LEU A 283 -16.05 1.79 0.32
N ALA A 284 -15.22 2.74 0.76
CA ALA A 284 -13.99 3.11 0.07
C ALA A 284 -12.98 1.95 -0.04
N LEU A 285 -12.81 1.20 1.06
CA LEU A 285 -11.95 0.02 1.10
C LEU A 285 -12.50 -1.13 0.24
N ALA A 286 -13.80 -1.37 0.30
CA ALA A 286 -14.46 -2.42 -0.49
C ALA A 286 -14.46 -2.09 -1.99
N TRP A 287 -14.59 -0.81 -2.37
CA TRP A 287 -14.43 -0.35 -3.75
C TRP A 287 -13.03 -0.64 -4.28
N LEU A 288 -11.97 -0.34 -3.52
CA LEU A 288 -10.59 -0.70 -3.89
C LEU A 288 -10.42 -2.22 -4.01
N ALA A 289 -11.05 -2.98 -3.12
CA ALA A 289 -10.99 -4.44 -3.15
C ALA A 289 -11.72 -5.05 -4.36
N LYS A 290 -12.67 -4.35 -5.00
CA LYS A 290 -13.28 -4.80 -6.26
C LYS A 290 -12.33 -4.73 -7.45
N ASN A 291 -11.26 -3.93 -7.38
CA ASN A 291 -10.24 -3.91 -8.42
C ASN A 291 -9.44 -5.23 -8.40
N PRO A 292 -9.41 -5.99 -9.50
CA PRO A 292 -8.71 -7.28 -9.56
C PRO A 292 -7.18 -7.14 -9.49
N ASN A 293 -6.63 -5.97 -9.82
CA ASN A 293 -5.18 -5.72 -9.80
C ASN A 293 -4.67 -5.35 -8.39
N THR A 294 -5.58 -4.98 -7.48
CA THR A 294 -5.27 -4.74 -6.06
C THR A 294 -4.94 -6.05 -5.37
N SER A 295 -3.67 -6.27 -5.04
CA SER A 295 -3.26 -7.47 -4.29
C SER A 295 -3.56 -7.30 -2.80
N THR A 296 -3.27 -6.12 -2.25
CA THR A 296 -3.48 -5.79 -0.83
C THR A 296 -3.69 -4.28 -0.64
N ILE A 297 -4.43 -3.90 0.40
CA ILE A 297 -4.72 -2.52 0.78
C ILE A 297 -4.06 -2.24 2.14
N ILE A 298 -3.09 -1.34 2.16
CA ILE A 298 -2.33 -0.97 3.36
C ILE A 298 -3.15 -0.02 4.21
N LEU A 299 -3.59 -0.50 5.37
CA LEU A 299 -4.34 0.27 6.35
C LEU A 299 -3.39 1.05 7.26
N GLY A 300 -3.70 2.32 7.50
CA GLY A 300 -3.06 3.13 8.53
C GLY A 300 -4.07 3.46 9.63
N VAL A 301 -3.77 3.06 10.86
CA VAL A 301 -4.66 3.19 12.03
C VAL A 301 -3.90 3.72 13.24
N THR A 302 -4.59 4.43 14.12
CA THR A 302 -4.03 4.91 15.40
C THR A 302 -4.50 4.09 16.61
N SER A 303 -5.40 3.12 16.42
CA SER A 303 -5.90 2.25 17.48
C SER A 303 -6.44 0.92 16.91
N ALA A 304 -6.51 -0.11 17.76
CA ALA A 304 -7.10 -1.40 17.41
C ALA A 304 -8.59 -1.26 17.03
N ALA A 305 -9.33 -0.36 17.69
CA ALA A 305 -10.73 -0.10 17.37
C ALA A 305 -10.94 0.42 15.93
N GLN A 306 -10.07 1.33 15.45
CA GLN A 306 -10.12 1.78 14.06
C GLN A 306 -9.81 0.63 13.08
N LEU A 307 -8.89 -0.27 13.45
CA LEU A 307 -8.57 -1.43 12.63
C LEU A 307 -9.78 -2.37 12.50
N VAL A 308 -10.46 -2.66 13.60
CA VAL A 308 -11.68 -3.49 13.61
C VAL A 308 -12.79 -2.86 12.76
N GLN A 309 -12.95 -1.53 12.81
CA GLN A 309 -13.91 -0.82 11.95
C GLN A 309 -13.60 -1.00 10.45
N ASN A 310 -12.31 -1.04 10.06
CA ASN A 310 -11.93 -1.25 8.66
C ASN A 310 -12.31 -2.64 8.14
N PHE A 311 -12.44 -3.67 9.00
CA PHE A 311 -12.85 -5.01 8.59
C PHE A 311 -14.31 -5.10 8.13
N GLU A 312 -15.13 -4.08 8.42
CA GLU A 312 -16.48 -3.97 7.87
C GLU A 312 -16.48 -3.96 6.34
N ALA A 313 -15.39 -3.48 5.72
CA ALA A 313 -15.19 -3.54 4.27
C ALA A 313 -15.32 -4.95 3.71
N LEU A 314 -14.84 -5.97 4.44
CA LEU A 314 -14.92 -7.37 4.01
C LEU A 314 -16.36 -7.90 4.02
N LYS A 315 -17.20 -7.41 4.95
CA LYS A 315 -18.61 -7.83 5.07
C LYS A 315 -19.48 -7.25 3.96
N ILE A 316 -19.17 -6.02 3.52
CA ILE A 316 -19.96 -5.36 2.47
C ILE A 316 -19.43 -5.64 1.06
N LEU A 317 -18.17 -6.06 0.90
CA LEU A 317 -17.59 -6.41 -0.39
C LEU A 317 -18.49 -7.31 -1.26
N PRO A 318 -19.09 -8.41 -0.75
CA PRO A 318 -20.01 -9.23 -1.55
C PRO A 318 -21.37 -8.56 -1.82
N LYS A 319 -21.76 -7.53 -1.05
CA LYS A 319 -23.04 -6.81 -1.20
C LYS A 319 -22.99 -5.71 -2.25
N ILE A 320 -21.80 -5.21 -2.60
CA ILE A 320 -21.63 -4.17 -3.63
C ILE A 320 -21.95 -4.77 -5.02
N THR A 321 -23.05 -4.31 -5.59
CA THR A 321 -23.53 -4.68 -6.94
C THR A 321 -23.00 -3.72 -8.02
N ASP A 322 -23.22 -4.07 -9.28
CA ASP A 322 -22.86 -3.21 -10.42
C ASP A 322 -23.61 -1.87 -10.41
N ASP A 323 -24.85 -1.83 -9.93
CA ASP A 323 -25.61 -0.59 -9.76
C ASP A 323 -24.96 0.34 -8.73
N HIS A 324 -24.51 -0.20 -7.60
CA HIS A 324 -23.75 0.59 -6.61
C HIS A 324 -22.46 1.12 -7.21
N MET A 325 -21.74 0.30 -7.99
CA MET A 325 -20.52 0.74 -8.68
C MET A 325 -20.83 1.86 -9.69
N ALA A 326 -21.90 1.74 -10.47
CA ALA A 326 -22.32 2.77 -11.42
C ALA A 326 -22.69 4.09 -10.72
N GLN A 327 -23.36 4.04 -9.56
CA GLN A 327 -23.65 5.22 -8.75
C GLN A 327 -22.37 5.88 -8.20
N ILE A 328 -21.42 5.08 -7.71
CA ILE A 328 -20.11 5.56 -7.26
C ILE A 328 -19.39 6.27 -8.41
N GLU A 329 -19.33 5.65 -9.60
CA GLU A 329 -18.70 6.26 -10.78
C GLU A 329 -19.35 7.58 -11.19
N LYS A 330 -20.68 7.66 -11.10
CA LYS A 330 -21.43 8.90 -11.37
C LYS A 330 -21.09 10.01 -10.36
N ILE A 331 -20.99 9.68 -9.07
CA ILE A 331 -20.64 10.66 -8.02
C ILE A 331 -19.20 11.14 -8.20
N LEU A 332 -18.27 10.21 -8.41
CA LEU A 332 -16.86 10.52 -8.53
C LEU A 332 -16.56 11.30 -9.81
N ALA A 333 -17.21 10.95 -10.92
CA ALA A 333 -17.09 11.60 -12.22
C ALA A 333 -15.62 11.84 -12.62
N ASN A 334 -14.76 10.87 -12.35
CA ASN A 334 -13.31 10.94 -12.54
C ASN A 334 -12.71 9.60 -13.02
N LYS A 335 -13.56 8.72 -13.59
CA LYS A 335 -13.10 7.45 -14.14
C LYS A 335 -12.08 7.73 -15.25
N PRO A 336 -10.86 7.17 -15.17
CA PRO A 336 -9.87 7.38 -16.21
C PRO A 336 -10.39 6.93 -17.58
N GLU A 337 -10.16 7.77 -18.59
CA GLU A 337 -10.55 7.45 -19.96
C GLU A 337 -9.74 6.27 -20.49
N ALA A 338 -10.42 5.34 -21.18
CA ALA A 338 -9.75 4.27 -21.90
C ALA A 338 -8.82 4.84 -22.99
N ALA A 339 -7.78 4.07 -23.34
CA ALA A 339 -6.93 4.43 -24.47
C ALA A 339 -7.77 4.55 -25.76
N PRO A 340 -7.61 5.62 -26.55
CA PRO A 340 -8.37 5.80 -27.78
C PRO A 340 -8.05 4.69 -28.77
N THR A 341 -9.08 4.09 -29.36
CA THR A 341 -8.91 3.11 -30.43
C THR A 341 -8.78 3.75 -31.81
N TYR A 342 -8.94 5.08 -31.89
CA TYR A 342 -8.95 5.86 -33.14
C TYR A 342 -9.88 5.26 -34.21
N GLY A 343 -11.05 4.76 -33.78
CA GLY A 343 -12.05 4.15 -34.67
C GLY A 343 -11.76 2.69 -35.05
N ARG A 344 -10.68 2.08 -34.53
CA ARG A 344 -10.42 0.65 -34.72
C ARG A 344 -11.21 -0.17 -33.70
N PRO A 345 -11.91 -1.24 -34.10
CA PRO A 345 -12.59 -2.13 -33.16
C PRO A 345 -11.58 -2.93 -32.33
N ILE A 346 -11.91 -3.19 -31.07
CA ILE A 346 -11.15 -4.09 -30.20
C ILE A 346 -11.47 -5.52 -30.64
N LEU A 347 -10.44 -6.35 -30.80
CA LEU A 347 -10.61 -7.75 -31.14
C LEU A 347 -10.51 -8.62 -29.88
N ASP A 348 -11.22 -9.74 -29.87
CA ASP A 348 -11.07 -10.78 -28.85
C ASP A 348 -9.69 -11.44 -28.91
N VAL A 349 -9.41 -12.36 -27.97
CA VAL A 349 -8.12 -13.07 -27.89
C VAL A 349 -7.78 -13.92 -29.14
N TYR A 350 -8.76 -14.16 -30.02
CA TYR A 350 -8.60 -14.89 -31.28
C TYR A 350 -8.55 -13.95 -32.50
N GLY A 351 -8.58 -12.63 -32.30
CA GLY A 351 -8.57 -11.65 -33.37
C GLY A 351 -9.93 -11.43 -34.05
N ARG A 352 -11.03 -11.80 -33.39
CA ARG A 352 -12.40 -11.61 -33.92
C ARG A 352 -13.03 -10.34 -33.35
N LEU A 353 -13.96 -9.74 -34.10
CA LEU A 353 -14.77 -8.61 -33.65
C LEU A 353 -15.70 -8.98 -32.50
#